data_AF-A0A353LRP5-F1
#
_entry.id   AF-A0A353LRP5-F1
#
_cell.length_a   1.000
_cell.length_b   1.000
_cell.length_c   1.000
_cell.angle_alpha   90.00
_cell.angle_beta   90.00
_cell.angle_gamma   90.00
#
_symmetry.space_group_name_H-M   'P 1'
#
loop_
_entity.id
_entity.type
_entity.pdbx_description
1 polymer ?
#
loop_
_entity_poly.entity_id
_entity_poly.type
_entity_poly.pdbx_seq_one_letter_code
_entity_poly.pdbx_strand_id
1 'polypeptide(L)'
;DAVWYLTQMRRWGQIAETKPDSWYDEIARKVYRPDLYLKAARALVDDGLANEADFPWDTDGYRAPQSEFIDAITFDGRKPNAYLDSFPIGLKSGEVISASEVVSQ
;
A
#
# COMPACT_ATOMS: atom_id res chain seq x y z
N ASP A 1 -4.36 0.80 1.72
CA ASP A 1 -4.76 0.68 0.29
C ASP A 1 -3.75 1.29 -0.68
N ALA A 2 -3.26 2.52 -0.48
CA ALA A 2 -2.26 3.13 -1.37
C ALA A 2 -1.07 2.20 -1.68
N VAL A 3 -0.49 1.56 -0.65
CA VAL A 3 0.60 0.59 -0.85
C VAL A 3 0.17 -0.57 -1.76
N TRP A 4 -1.02 -1.14 -1.57
CA TRP A 4 -1.53 -2.22 -2.42
C TRP A 4 -1.66 -1.80 -3.89
N TYR A 5 -2.17 -0.59 -4.16
CA TYR A 5 -2.27 -0.07 -5.52
C TYR A 5 -0.89 0.08 -6.16
N LEU A 6 0.07 0.64 -5.44
CA LEU A 6 1.45 0.74 -5.92
C LEU A 6 2.05 -0.65 -6.16
N THR A 7 1.76 -1.64 -5.30
CA THR A 7 2.17 -3.03 -5.51
C THR A 7 1.55 -3.62 -6.78
N GLN A 8 0.27 -3.38 -7.07
CA GLN A 8 -0.33 -3.86 -8.33
C GLN A 8 0.23 -3.13 -9.57
N MET A 9 0.48 -1.82 -9.47
CA MET A 9 1.16 -1.06 -10.53
C MET A 9 2.57 -1.60 -10.80
N ARG A 10 3.26 -2.08 -9.76
CA ARG A 10 4.52 -2.79 -9.91
C ARG A 10 4.31 -4.14 -10.60
N ARG A 11 3.36 -4.96 -10.14
CA ARG A 11 3.05 -6.28 -10.73
C ARG A 11 2.81 -6.22 -12.24
N TRP A 12 2.13 -5.18 -12.70
CA TRP A 12 1.70 -5.02 -14.10
C TRP A 12 2.56 -4.04 -14.92
N GLY A 13 3.70 -3.59 -14.37
CA GLY A 13 4.71 -2.88 -15.15
C GLY A 13 4.55 -1.37 -15.28
N GLN A 14 3.53 -0.76 -14.67
CA GLN A 14 3.46 0.71 -14.56
C GLN A 14 4.61 1.27 -13.70
N ILE A 15 5.11 0.49 -12.73
CA ILE A 15 6.37 0.75 -12.04
C ILE A 15 7.38 -0.28 -12.54
N ALA A 16 8.21 0.14 -13.49
CA ALA A 16 9.09 -0.74 -14.25
C ALA A 16 10.24 -1.34 -13.42
N GLU A 17 10.72 -0.60 -12.43
CA GLU A 17 11.84 -0.99 -11.58
C GLU A 17 11.38 -1.57 -10.26
N THR A 18 12.16 -2.51 -9.73
CA THR A 18 12.00 -2.97 -8.35
C THR A 18 12.27 -1.82 -7.38
N LYS A 19 11.50 -1.77 -6.29
CA LYS A 19 11.63 -0.77 -5.23
C LYS A 19 11.66 -1.49 -3.87
N PRO A 20 12.43 -1.00 -2.89
CA PRO A 20 12.38 -1.54 -1.53
C PRO A 20 11.00 -1.30 -0.93
N ASP A 21 10.59 -2.14 0.04
CA ASP A 21 9.29 -2.00 0.72
C ASP A 21 9.06 -0.59 1.29
N SER A 22 10.13 0.05 1.79
CA SER A 22 10.10 1.42 2.33
C SER A 22 9.65 2.47 1.30
N TRP A 23 9.98 2.28 0.03
CA TRP A 23 9.59 3.23 -1.01
C TRP A 23 8.07 3.30 -1.17
N TYR A 24 7.37 2.16 -1.05
CA TYR A 24 5.91 2.13 -1.15
C TYR A 24 5.25 2.87 0.01
N ASP A 25 5.76 2.72 1.24
CA ASP A 25 5.32 3.47 2.41
C ASP A 25 5.54 4.98 2.21
N GLU A 26 6.75 5.37 1.82
CA GLU A 26 7.12 6.77 1.63
C GLU A 26 6.25 7.47 0.58
N ILE A 27 5.99 6.81 -0.56
CA ILE A 27 5.14 7.35 -1.62
C ILE A 27 3.68 7.42 -1.15
N ALA A 28 3.18 6.39 -0.48
CA ALA A 28 1.82 6.39 0.06
C ALA A 28 1.61 7.54 1.07
N ARG A 29 2.57 7.77 1.98
CA ARG A 29 2.49 8.83 2.98
C ARG A 29 2.45 10.24 2.38
N LYS A 30 3.15 10.48 1.27
CA LYS A 30 3.13 11.78 0.56
C LYS A 30 1.73 12.18 0.09
N VAL A 31 0.87 11.21 -0.19
CA VAL A 31 -0.47 11.44 -0.75
C VAL A 31 -1.57 11.28 0.30
N TYR A 32 -1.46 10.30 1.20
CA TYR A 32 -2.54 9.91 2.12
C TYR A 32 -2.89 10.98 3.17
N ARG A 33 -1.93 11.83 3.57
CA ARG A 33 -2.12 12.99 4.48
C ARG A 33 -3.09 12.76 5.66
N PRO A 34 -2.86 11.73 6.50
CA PRO A 34 -3.74 11.41 7.63
C PRO A 34 -3.79 12.53 8.67
N ASP A 35 -2.76 13.37 8.73
CA ASP A 35 -2.70 14.56 9.58
C ASP A 35 -3.86 15.53 9.32
N LEU A 36 -4.24 15.73 8.05
CA LEU A 36 -5.35 16.61 7.69
C LEU A 36 -6.70 15.99 8.08
N TYR A 37 -6.85 14.69 7.86
CA TYR A 37 -8.03 13.93 8.26
C TYR A 37 -8.24 13.97 9.78
N LEU A 38 -7.21 13.65 10.56
CA LEU A 38 -7.29 13.67 12.03
C LEU A 38 -7.49 15.07 12.60
N LYS A 39 -6.94 16.11 11.95
CA LYS A 39 -7.22 17.50 12.31
C LYS A 39 -8.71 17.86 12.11
N ALA A 40 -9.30 17.43 11.00
CA ALA A 40 -10.73 17.64 10.75
C ALA A 40 -11.60 16.84 11.73
N ALA A 41 -11.23 15.58 12.00
CA ALA A 41 -11.88 14.74 13.01
C ALA A 41 -11.87 15.40 14.39
N ARG A 42 -10.72 15.98 14.80
CA ARG A 42 -10.58 16.67 16.08
C ARG A 42 -11.55 17.82 16.22
N ALA A 43 -11.68 18.65 15.17
CA ALA A 43 -12.64 19.75 15.15
C ALA A 43 -14.10 19.26 15.33
N LEU A 44 -14.49 18.16 14.67
CA LEU A 44 -15.83 17.59 14.83
C LEU A 44 -16.10 17.06 16.25
N VAL A 45 -15.10 16.46 16.89
CA VAL A 45 -15.21 16.00 18.28
C VAL A 45 -15.31 17.18 19.24
N ASP A 46 -14.48 18.20 19.06
CA ASP A 46 -14.47 19.40 19.90
C ASP A 46 -15.80 20.18 19.80
N ASP A 47 -16.43 20.19 18.62
CA ASP A 47 -17.76 20.78 18.38
C ASP A 47 -18.92 19.88 18.85
N GLY A 48 -18.64 18.68 19.38
CA GLY A 48 -19.66 17.71 19.83
C GLY A 48 -20.48 17.09 18.70
N LEU A 49 -19.99 17.14 17.46
CA LEU A 49 -20.65 16.62 16.27
C LEU A 49 -20.29 15.15 15.96
N ALA A 50 -19.28 14.60 16.63
CA ALA A 50 -18.84 13.22 16.51
C ALA A 50 -18.22 12.72 17.82
N ASN A 51 -18.12 11.40 18.00
CA ASN A 51 -17.50 10.81 19.19
C ASN A 51 -16.01 10.54 18.95
N GLU A 52 -15.19 10.58 20.00
CA GLU A 52 -13.79 10.16 19.95
C GLU A 52 -13.62 8.76 19.36
N ALA A 53 -14.53 7.83 19.67
CA ALA A 53 -14.46 6.45 19.22
C ALA A 53 -14.72 6.26 17.71
N ASP A 54 -15.21 7.29 17.01
CA ASP A 54 -15.54 7.22 15.60
C ASP A 54 -14.30 7.34 14.69
N PHE A 55 -13.14 7.68 15.26
CA PHE A 55 -11.93 8.00 14.50
C PHE A 55 -10.71 7.15 14.91
N PRO A 56 -9.84 6.80 13.95
CA PRO A 56 -8.65 5.99 14.19
C PRO A 56 -7.45 6.85 14.63
N TRP A 57 -7.45 7.36 15.86
CA TRP A 57 -6.40 8.28 16.35
C TRP A 57 -4.98 7.69 16.35
N ASP A 58 -4.87 6.40 16.69
CA ASP A 58 -3.58 5.74 16.91
C ASP A 58 -3.17 4.79 15.76
N THR A 59 -3.81 4.90 14.60
CA THR A 59 -3.47 4.05 13.46
C THR A 59 -2.08 4.38 12.91
N ASP A 60 -1.28 3.35 12.62
CA ASP A 60 -0.01 3.50 11.90
C ASP A 60 -0.20 3.61 10.38
N GLY A 61 -1.45 3.64 9.92
CA GLY A 61 -1.86 3.76 8.52
C GLY A 61 -1.97 2.42 7.78
N TYR A 62 -1.75 1.30 8.46
CA TYR A 62 -1.82 -0.03 7.87
C TYR A 62 -2.96 -0.86 8.45
N ARG A 63 -3.57 -1.66 7.59
CA ARG A 63 -4.47 -2.75 8.01
C ARG A 63 -3.65 -3.95 8.46
N ALA A 64 -4.32 -4.86 9.17
CA ALA A 64 -3.83 -6.21 9.35
C ALA A 64 -3.69 -6.93 7.99
N PRO A 65 -2.86 -8.00 7.89
CA PRO A 65 -2.77 -8.80 6.68
C PRO A 65 -4.15 -9.28 6.21
N GLN A 66 -4.43 -9.15 4.91
CA GLN A 66 -5.73 -9.46 4.31
C GLN A 66 -5.63 -10.67 3.39
N SER A 67 -6.51 -11.66 3.56
CA SER A 67 -6.53 -12.91 2.78
C SER A 67 -7.84 -13.13 2.03
N GLU A 68 -8.71 -12.12 1.98
CA GLU A 68 -10.06 -12.18 1.42
C GLU A 68 -10.10 -12.10 -0.11
N PHE A 69 -8.93 -12.15 -0.77
CA PHE A 69 -8.81 -12.12 -2.21
C PHE A 69 -9.24 -13.45 -2.84
N ILE A 70 -9.71 -13.41 -4.09
CA ILE A 70 -10.21 -14.56 -4.85
C ILE A 70 -9.15 -15.67 -4.98
N ASP A 71 -7.88 -15.29 -5.02
CA ASP A 71 -6.73 -16.20 -5.17
C ASP A 71 -6.17 -16.71 -3.83
N ALA A 72 -6.76 -16.30 -2.71
CA ALA A 72 -6.35 -16.63 -1.34
C ALA A 72 -4.90 -16.23 -0.98
N ILE A 73 -4.26 -15.37 -1.77
CA ILE A 73 -2.91 -14.88 -1.48
C ILE A 73 -3.01 -13.72 -0.49
N THR A 74 -2.40 -13.91 0.69
CA THR A 74 -2.42 -12.90 1.76
C THR A 74 -1.55 -11.70 1.40
N PHE A 75 -2.14 -10.51 1.49
CA PHE A 75 -1.43 -9.24 1.37
C PHE A 75 -1.12 -8.67 2.75
N ASP A 76 0.17 -8.47 3.04
CA ASP A 76 0.65 -7.62 4.14
C ASP A 76 1.20 -6.32 3.55
N GLY A 77 0.56 -5.19 3.85
CA GLY A 77 0.97 -3.87 3.36
C GLY A 77 2.38 -3.46 3.78
N ARG A 78 2.96 -4.12 4.79
CA ARG A 78 4.35 -3.89 5.21
C ARG A 78 5.37 -4.68 4.39
N LYS A 79 4.93 -5.64 3.58
CA LYS A 79 5.78 -6.55 2.81
C LYS A 79 5.32 -6.69 1.35
N PRO A 80 5.18 -5.57 0.60
CA PRO A 80 4.69 -5.62 -0.78
C PRO A 80 5.54 -6.48 -1.71
N ASN A 81 6.87 -6.54 -1.54
CA ASN A 81 7.70 -7.40 -2.37
C ASN A 81 7.46 -8.90 -2.13
N ALA A 82 7.29 -9.33 -0.87
CA ALA A 82 6.95 -10.73 -0.56
C ALA A 82 5.61 -11.14 -1.18
N TYR A 83 4.66 -10.21 -1.26
CA TYR A 83 3.39 -10.44 -1.94
C TYR A 83 3.57 -10.59 -3.46
N LEU A 84 4.37 -9.75 -4.11
CA LEU A 84 4.68 -9.86 -5.54
C LEU A 84 5.31 -11.22 -5.89
N ASP A 85 6.27 -11.66 -5.09
CA ASP A 85 7.02 -12.90 -5.33
C ASP A 85 6.15 -14.17 -5.20
N SER A 86 5.02 -14.08 -4.52
CA SER A 86 4.08 -15.19 -4.35
C SER A 86 3.27 -15.53 -5.61
N PHE A 87 3.21 -14.61 -6.58
CA PHE A 87 2.38 -14.80 -7.78
C PHE A 87 3.08 -15.62 -8.87
N PRO A 88 2.32 -16.45 -9.62
CA PRO A 88 2.86 -17.10 -10.81
C PRO A 88 3.06 -16.13 -11.98
N ILE A 89 2.27 -15.06 -12.06
CA ILE A 89 2.26 -14.09 -13.17
C ILE A 89 2.36 -12.66 -12.62
N GLY A 90 3.25 -11.88 -13.24
CA GLY A 90 3.53 -10.48 -12.93
C GLY A 90 5.01 -10.26 -12.65
N LEU A 91 5.43 -8.99 -12.59
CA LEU A 91 6.80 -8.63 -12.23
C LEU A 91 7.10 -8.93 -10.76
N LYS A 92 8.19 -9.65 -10.53
CA LYS A 92 8.70 -10.07 -9.22
C LYS A 92 9.90 -9.22 -8.78
N SER A 93 10.39 -9.44 -7.57
CA SER A 93 11.59 -8.79 -7.07
C SER A 93 12.79 -9.05 -7.99
N GLY A 94 13.47 -7.98 -8.42
CA GLY A 94 14.66 -8.05 -9.29
C GLY A 94 14.36 -8.07 -10.80
N GLU A 95 13.11 -8.22 -11.20
CA GLU A 95 12.73 -8.17 -12.62
C GLU A 95 12.48 -6.73 -13.08
N VAL A 96 12.80 -6.40 -14.33
CA VAL A 96 12.51 -5.09 -14.94
C VAL A 96 11.94 -5.25 -16.34
N ILE A 97 11.21 -4.24 -16.81
CA ILE A 97 10.76 -4.17 -18.20
C ILE A 97 11.82 -3.42 -19.02
N SER A 98 12.38 -4.08 -20.04
CA SER A 98 13.27 -3.48 -21.04
C SER A 98 12.71 -3.75 -22.43
N ALA A 99 12.48 -2.69 -23.22
CA ALA A 99 12.03 -2.80 -24.62
C ALA A 99 10.83 -3.74 -24.87
N SER A 100 9.89 -3.82 -23.92
CA SER A 100 8.70 -4.72 -23.92
C SER A 100 8.96 -6.18 -23.55
N GLU A 101 10.16 -6.52 -23.07
CA GLU A 101 10.51 -7.84 -22.54
C GLU A 101 10.79 -7.75 -21.03
N VAL A 102 10.50 -8.85 -20.30
CA VAL A 102 10.85 -8.99 -18.88
C VAL A 102 12.28 -9.52 -18.79
N VAL A 103 13.17 -8.79 -18.11
CA VAL A 103 14.56 -9.18 -17.89
C VAL A 103 14.87 -9.20 -16.39
N SER A 104 15.65 -10.18 -15.93
CA SER A 104 16.14 -10.27 -14.55
C SER A 104 17.46 -9.51 -14.40
N GLN A 105 17.64 -8.76 -13.31
CA GLN A 105 18.92 -8.15 -12.94
C GLN A 105 19.69 -9.00 -11.93
#